data_AF-A0A945K0Q5-F1
#
_entry.id   AF-A0A945K0Q5-F1
#
_cell.length_a   1.000
_cell.length_b   1.000
_cell.length_c   1.000
_cell.angle_alpha   90.00
_cell.angle_beta   90.00
_cell.angle_gamma   90.00
#
_symmetry.space_group_name_H-M   'P 1'
#
loop_
_entity.id
_entity.type
_entity.pdbx_description
1 polymer ?
#
loop_
_entity_poly.entity_id
_entity_poly.type
_entity_poly.pdbx_seq_one_letter_code
_entity_poly.pdbx_strand_id
1 'polypeptide(L)'
;ILLENSSRNTMENAQNTAILIKSDISQKLLLITSANHMKRAKFCFNKNNFNIDCYPTDCTNSEITLSIDYLFIPNIDALEKWQDLIHEWIGYIVYKIKF
;
A
#
# COMPACT_ATOMS: atom_id res chain seq x y z
N ILE A 1 14.29 16.36 8.82
CA ILE A 1 13.63 15.03 8.82
C ILE A 1 12.79 14.96 10.09
N LEU A 2 11.49 14.69 9.97
CA LEU A 2 10.59 14.42 11.09
C LEU A 2 10.28 12.93 11.11
N LEU A 3 10.17 12.33 12.29
CA LEU A 3 9.92 10.89 12.44
C LEU A 3 8.66 10.66 13.26
N GLU A 4 7.81 9.74 12.77
CA GLU A 4 6.65 9.22 13.48
C GLU A 4 6.93 7.72 13.74
N ASN A 5 7.10 7.34 15.00
CA ASN A 5 7.55 6.00 15.42
C ASN A 5 6.63 5.32 16.44
N SER A 6 5.45 5.89 16.68
CA SER A 6 4.50 5.45 17.70
C SER A 6 3.40 4.54 17.14
N SER A 7 3.20 4.56 15.81
CA SER A 7 2.15 3.82 15.15
C SER A 7 2.45 2.33 15.02
N ARG A 8 1.42 1.51 15.24
CA ARG A 8 1.50 0.05 15.12
C ARG A 8 0.91 -0.47 13.81
N ASN A 9 0.22 0.39 13.08
CA ASN A 9 -0.42 0.07 11.81
C ASN A 9 -0.55 1.31 10.92
N THR A 10 -0.93 1.09 9.66
CA THR A 10 -0.97 2.15 8.64
C THR A 10 -2.04 3.22 8.91
N MET A 11 -3.14 2.87 9.60
CA MET A 11 -4.15 3.86 9.98
C MET A 11 -3.65 4.76 11.11
N GLU A 12 -3.05 4.17 12.16
CA GLU A 12 -2.41 4.93 13.24
C GLU A 12 -1.32 5.85 12.68
N ASN A 13 -0.54 5.37 11.69
CA ASN A 13 0.49 6.18 11.05
C ASN A 13 -0.09 7.39 10.32
N ALA A 14 -1.18 7.24 9.57
CA ALA A 14 -1.85 8.37 8.92
C ALA A 14 -2.40 9.38 9.96
N GLN A 15 -3.01 8.90 11.05
CA GLN A 15 -3.55 9.74 12.12
C GLN A 15 -2.46 10.51 12.87
N ASN A 16 -1.41 9.80 13.31
CA ASN A 16 -0.31 10.39 14.05
C ASN A 16 0.49 11.36 13.18
N THR A 17 0.67 11.04 11.89
CA THR A 17 1.30 11.95 10.94
C THR A 17 0.47 13.23 10.76
N ALA A 18 -0.87 13.14 10.67
CA ALA A 18 -1.73 14.33 10.59
C ALA A 18 -1.55 15.25 11.80
N ILE A 19 -1.48 14.66 13.00
CA ILE A 19 -1.23 15.39 14.25
C ILE A 19 0.18 15.99 14.27
N LEU A 20 1.17 15.30 13.71
CA LEU A 20 2.56 15.74 13.67
C LEU A 20 2.74 16.94 12.74
N ILE A 21 2.11 16.94 11.56
CA ILE A 21 2.33 17.98 10.54
C ILE A 21 1.29 19.11 10.57
N LYS A 22 0.19 18.95 11.32
CA LYS A 22 -0.91 19.91 11.60
C LYS A 22 -1.36 20.81 10.44
N SER A 23 -0.57 21.83 10.12
CA SER A 23 -0.88 22.95 9.21
C SER A 23 -0.57 22.69 7.74
N ASP A 24 0.23 21.67 7.41
CA ASP A 24 0.68 21.42 6.02
C ASP A 24 -0.12 20.36 5.26
N ILE A 25 -1.22 19.86 5.83
CA ILE A 25 -2.03 18.78 5.23
C ILE A 25 -2.72 19.23 3.93
N SER A 26 -2.92 20.55 3.75
CA SER A 26 -3.47 21.15 2.53
C SER A 26 -2.45 21.21 1.39
N GLN A 27 -1.16 21.09 1.68
CA GLN A 27 -0.14 21.01 0.66
C GLN A 27 -0.26 19.70 -0.10
N LYS A 28 0.18 19.71 -1.36
CA LYS A 28 0.25 18.50 -2.16
C LYS A 28 1.45 17.67 -1.70
N LEU A 29 1.18 16.51 -1.11
CA LEU A 29 2.21 15.62 -0.56
C LEU A 29 2.42 14.41 -1.47
N LEU A 30 3.61 13.80 -1.38
CA LEU A 30 3.94 12.57 -2.07
C LEU A 30 4.01 11.42 -1.06
N LEU A 31 3.12 10.44 -1.20
CA LEU A 31 3.14 9.22 -0.39
C LEU A 31 4.02 8.18 -1.08
N ILE A 32 5.07 7.75 -0.39
CA ILE A 32 6.04 6.75 -0.86
C ILE A 32 5.89 5.48 -0.02
N THR A 33 5.60 4.36 -0.66
CA THR A 33 5.54 3.03 -0.02
C THR A 33 5.58 1.95 -1.11
N SER A 34 5.70 0.68 -0.73
CA SER A 34 5.70 -0.42 -1.70
C SER A 34 4.38 -0.51 -2.47
N ALA A 35 4.46 -0.96 -3.72
CA ALA A 35 3.34 -1.04 -4.65
C ALA A 35 2.17 -1.86 -4.08
N ASN A 36 2.50 -2.97 -3.41
CA ASN A 36 1.51 -3.86 -2.79
C ASN A 36 0.71 -3.16 -1.67
N HIS A 37 1.38 -2.34 -0.85
CA HIS A 37 0.72 -1.63 0.26
C HIS A 37 0.10 -0.30 -0.16
N MET A 38 0.44 0.23 -1.35
CA MET A 38 0.06 1.58 -1.78
C MET A 38 -1.45 1.81 -1.72
N LYS A 39 -2.26 0.85 -2.14
CA LYS A 39 -3.72 0.98 -2.14
C LYS A 39 -4.29 1.19 -0.73
N ARG A 40 -3.77 0.44 0.25
CA ARG A 40 -4.17 0.52 1.66
C ARG A 40 -3.65 1.78 2.32
N ALA A 41 -2.38 2.13 2.08
CA ALA A 41 -1.78 3.35 2.59
C ALA A 41 -2.52 4.60 2.06
N LYS A 42 -2.74 4.70 0.75
CA LYS A 42 -3.50 5.80 0.14
C LYS A 42 -4.88 5.98 0.77
N PHE A 43 -5.60 4.89 1.01
CA PHE A 43 -6.89 4.95 1.69
C PHE A 43 -6.77 5.56 3.09
N CYS A 44 -5.81 5.10 3.91
CA CYS A 44 -5.61 5.60 5.26
C CYS A 44 -5.27 7.09 5.29
N PHE A 45 -4.36 7.54 4.43
CA PHE A 45 -3.97 8.95 4.36
C PHE A 45 -5.10 9.83 3.80
N ASN A 46 -5.80 9.42 2.74
CA ASN A 46 -6.96 10.17 2.26
C ASN A 46 -8.06 10.29 3.31
N LYS A 47 -8.31 9.23 4.11
CA LYS A 47 -9.28 9.26 5.21
C LYS A 47 -8.93 10.26 6.31
N ASN A 48 -7.64 10.61 6.43
CA ASN A 48 -7.12 11.62 7.35
C ASN A 48 -6.91 12.98 6.65
N ASN A 49 -7.64 13.23 5.55
CA ASN A 49 -7.70 14.51 4.82
C ASN A 49 -6.41 14.97 4.15
N PHE A 50 -5.46 14.05 3.92
CA PHE A 50 -4.25 14.38 3.18
C PHE A 50 -4.52 14.54 1.68
N ASN A 51 -3.92 15.57 1.07
CA ASN A 51 -3.86 15.73 -0.38
C ASN A 51 -2.61 15.04 -0.94
N ILE A 52 -2.72 13.76 -1.30
CA ILE A 52 -1.57 12.92 -1.68
C ILE A 52 -1.57 12.49 -3.16
N ASP A 53 -0.40 12.66 -3.78
CA ASP A 53 0.02 11.87 -4.93
C ASP A 53 0.76 10.60 -4.44
N CYS A 54 0.79 9.57 -5.27
CA CYS A 54 1.37 8.28 -4.91
C CYS A 54 2.62 7.99 -5.73
N TYR A 55 3.66 7.53 -5.05
CA TYR A 55 4.87 7.01 -5.68
C TYR A 55 5.14 5.58 -5.17
N PRO A 56 4.64 4.56 -5.87
CA PRO A 56 4.84 3.18 -5.46
C PRO A 56 6.29 2.74 -5.71
N THR A 57 6.91 2.12 -4.72
CA THR A 57 8.20 1.43 -4.84
C THR A 57 7.99 -0.07 -5.02
N ASP A 58 9.04 -0.83 -5.35
CA ASP A 58 8.98 -2.30 -5.41
C ASP A 58 7.91 -2.83 -6.38
N CYS A 59 7.69 -2.13 -7.48
CA CYS A 59 6.76 -2.56 -8.53
C CYS A 59 7.27 -3.86 -9.16
N THR A 60 6.49 -4.93 -9.04
CA THR A 60 6.77 -6.19 -9.73
C THR A 60 6.33 -6.09 -11.18
N ASN A 61 7.28 -6.19 -12.10
CA ASN A 61 6.99 -6.37 -13.52
C ASN A 61 7.19 -7.84 -13.89
N SER A 62 6.33 -8.37 -14.74
CA SER A 62 6.52 -9.67 -15.37
C SER A 62 6.31 -9.54 -16.86
N GLU A 63 7.26 -10.02 -17.64
CA GLU A 63 7.06 -10.21 -19.07
C GLU A 63 6.12 -11.40 -19.28
N ILE A 64 5.01 -11.19 -19.99
CA ILE A 64 4.07 -12.27 -20.28
C ILE A 64 4.73 -13.20 -21.29
N THR A 65 5.04 -14.42 -20.85
CA THR A 65 5.53 -15.49 -21.72
C THR A 65 4.37 -16.42 -22.02
N LEU A 66 4.11 -16.75 -23.30
CA LEU A 66 3.01 -17.63 -23.72
C LEU A 66 3.51 -19.03 -24.11
N SER A 67 4.59 -19.49 -23.48
CA SER A 67 5.12 -20.82 -23.73
C SER A 67 4.25 -21.88 -23.05
N ILE A 68 4.22 -23.09 -23.61
CA ILE A 68 3.38 -24.19 -23.13
C ILE A 68 3.73 -24.56 -21.68
N ASP A 69 5.01 -24.59 -21.36
CA ASP A 69 5.51 -24.81 -20.01
C ASP A 69 5.03 -23.72 -19.03
N TYR A 70 5.07 -22.43 -19.41
CA TYR A 70 4.58 -21.35 -18.56
C TYR A 70 3.06 -21.45 -18.29
N LEU A 71 2.28 -21.92 -19.26
CA LEU A 71 0.82 -22.00 -19.15
C LEU A 71 0.33 -23.22 -18.36
N PHE A 72 1.05 -24.35 -18.43
CA PHE A 72 0.58 -25.62 -17.90
C PHE A 72 1.39 -26.16 -16.72
N ILE A 73 2.61 -25.66 -16.47
CA ILE A 73 3.42 -26.09 -15.33
C ILE A 73 3.20 -25.13 -14.14
N PRO A 74 2.80 -25.64 -12.96
CA PRO A 74 2.64 -24.81 -11.77
C PRO A 74 3.95 -24.11 -11.40
N ASN A 75 3.85 -22.83 -11.07
CA ASN A 75 4.96 -22.01 -10.60
C ASN A 75 4.77 -21.63 -9.12
N ILE A 76 5.75 -21.96 -8.29
CA ILE A 76 5.73 -21.66 -6.85
C ILE A 76 5.73 -20.15 -6.58
N ASP A 77 6.49 -19.37 -7.34
CA ASP A 77 6.55 -17.90 -7.23
C ASP A 77 5.18 -17.27 -7.53
N ALA A 78 4.40 -17.89 -8.43
CA ALA A 78 3.05 -17.45 -8.72
C ALA A 78 2.12 -17.67 -7.51
N LEU A 79 2.23 -18.81 -6.83
CA LEU A 79 1.46 -19.09 -5.62
C LEU A 79 1.80 -18.13 -4.48
N GLU A 80 3.08 -17.80 -4.29
CA GLU A 80 3.52 -16.81 -3.30
C GLU A 80 2.94 -15.42 -3.61
N LYS A 81 3.01 -14.98 -4.88
CA LYS A 81 2.39 -13.71 -5.32
C LYS A 81 0.87 -13.69 -5.10
N TRP A 82 0.19 -14.82 -5.32
CA TRP A 82 -1.24 -14.94 -5.02
C TRP A 82 -1.52 -14.82 -3.52
N GLN A 83 -0.71 -15.44 -2.68
CA GLN A 83 -0.83 -15.32 -1.23
C GLN A 83 -0.70 -13.86 -0.78
N ASP A 84 0.32 -13.15 -1.26
CA ASP A 84 0.56 -11.74 -0.94
C ASP A 84 -0.60 -10.85 -1.42
N LEU A 85 -1.09 -11.08 -2.65
CA LEU A 85 -2.22 -10.35 -3.21
C LEU A 85 -3.48 -10.54 -2.37
N ILE A 86 -3.79 -11.78 -2.00
CA ILE A 86 -4.96 -12.12 -1.19
C ILE A 86 -4.83 -11.48 0.20
N HIS A 87 -3.64 -11.53 0.81
CA HIS A 87 -3.36 -10.89 2.10
C HIS A 87 -3.67 -9.39 2.06
N GLU A 88 -3.17 -8.67 1.04
CA GLU A 88 -3.42 -7.23 0.91
C GLU A 88 -4.88 -6.92 0.55
N TRP A 89 -5.55 -7.76 -0.22
CA TRP A 89 -6.98 -7.59 -0.51
C TRP A 89 -7.84 -7.72 0.75
N ILE A 90 -7.61 -8.77 1.54
CA ILE A 90 -8.30 -8.96 2.81
C ILE A 90 -7.98 -7.80 3.74
N GLY A 91 -6.70 -7.42 3.88
CA GLY A 91 -6.30 -6.26 4.68
C GLY A 91 -7.00 -4.98 4.27
N TYR A 92 -7.10 -4.71 2.97
CA TYR A 92 -7.80 -3.53 2.45
C TYR A 92 -9.31 -3.55 2.74
N ILE A 93 -9.96 -4.71 2.57
CA ILE A 93 -11.40 -4.88 2.87
C ILE A 93 -11.66 -4.67 4.36
N VAL A 94 -10.86 -5.29 5.23
CA VAL A 94 -10.97 -5.12 6.69
C VAL A 94 -10.83 -3.65 7.07
N TYR A 95 -9.89 -2.93 6.45
CA TYR A 95 -9.72 -1.49 6.72
C TYR A 95 -10.92 -0.66 6.27
N LYS A 96 -11.51 -0.97 5.11
CA LYS A 96 -12.73 -0.29 4.64
C LYS A 96 -13.93 -0.50 5.56
N ILE A 97 -14.05 -1.66 6.18
CA ILE A 97 -15.15 -1.98 7.10
C ILE A 97 -14.90 -1.35 8.47
N LYS A 98 -13.66 -1.42 8.96
CA LYS A 98 -13.28 -0.96 10.30
C LYS A 98 -13.18 0.56 10.42
N PHE A 99 -12.74 1.25 9.36
CA PHE A 99 -12.42 2.68 9.38
C PHE A 99 -13.22 3.44 8.33
#